data_AF-A0A356A3R1-F1
#
_entry.id   AF-A0A356A3R1-F1
#
_cell.length_a   1.000
_cell.length_b   1.000
_cell.length_c   1.000
_cell.angle_alpha   90.00
_cell.angle_beta   90.00
_cell.angle_gamma   90.00
#
_symmetry.space_group_name_H-M   'P 1'
#
loop_
_entity.id
_entity.type
_entity.pdbx_description
1 polymer ?
#
loop_
_entity_poly.entity_id
_entity_poly.type
_entity_poly.pdbx_seq_one_letter_code
_entity_poly.pdbx_strand_id
1 'polypeptide(L)'
;MKRIGIVATQGAMLRALEVKTQVLLKEPDFEVQLETLQMEKGPTPRIELEDLKIELFNAAESLFERGYGVVGFADESVPSFFQELATECRARLVNPKSSEASAYASFLIDALDEGPVLKGFKVGMIGGLGPAATVDLYDKIVKATPAKTDQEHIKLVVEQNPQIPDRTAALLSGGVDPTLALYNCAKRLENDGCDALIIPCNTAHAFIPYMERHLKIPFINMQQAALDEIREKFGESARIGLMATTGTVKTGIYSKKAEEMGLPLFVPSDERQQDVMSAIYGPEGAKAGKTDGVCREQLMRAAEELVSKYDCNVLILGCTELPLILHEGDLPCAGKTAFVIDPTSALARKVVRVALQANQSRGVR
;
A
#
# COMPACT_ATOMS: atom_id res chain seq x y z
N MET A 1 20.58 -13.47 22.29
CA MET A 1 21.42 -12.45 22.94
C MET A 1 20.82 -11.09 22.62
N LYS A 2 20.52 -10.26 23.62
CA LYS A 2 20.00 -8.90 23.40
C LYS A 2 21.14 -8.00 22.91
N ARG A 3 20.85 -7.08 21.99
CA ARG A 3 21.85 -6.29 21.25
C ARG A 3 21.51 -4.81 21.28
N ILE A 4 22.44 -3.96 21.70
CA ILE A 4 22.31 -2.49 21.74
C ILE A 4 23.40 -1.86 20.87
N GLY A 5 23.00 -0.97 19.97
CA GLY A 5 23.92 -0.11 19.22
C GLY A 5 24.04 1.26 19.89
N ILE A 6 25.22 1.87 19.85
CA ILE A 6 25.43 3.25 20.28
C ILE A 6 26.21 3.96 19.19
N VAL A 7 25.63 5.02 18.63
CA VAL A 7 26.27 5.87 17.62
C VAL A 7 26.86 7.10 18.29
N ALA A 8 28.07 7.49 17.90
CA ALA A 8 28.74 8.67 18.42
C ALA A 8 29.66 9.32 17.39
N THR A 9 29.72 10.64 17.34
CA THR A 9 30.83 11.34 16.66
C THR A 9 32.14 11.15 17.44
N GLN A 10 33.28 11.41 16.79
CA GLN A 10 34.59 11.41 17.46
C GLN A 10 34.60 12.25 18.76
N GLY A 11 33.92 13.39 18.78
CA GLY A 11 33.85 14.27 19.95
C GLY A 11 33.05 13.68 21.12
N ALA A 12 32.13 12.75 20.85
CA ALA A 12 31.26 12.13 21.84
C ALA A 12 31.71 10.71 22.27
N MET A 13 32.87 10.23 21.79
CA MET A 13 33.32 8.85 22.01
C MET A 13 33.55 8.48 23.47
N LEU A 14 34.02 9.42 24.30
CA LEU A 14 34.20 9.15 25.73
C LEU A 14 32.87 8.81 26.40
N ARG A 15 31.83 9.63 26.16
CA ARG A 15 30.47 9.39 26.67
C ARG A 15 29.91 8.07 26.14
N ALA A 16 30.13 7.74 24.87
CA ALA A 16 29.69 6.46 24.30
C ALA A 16 30.31 5.25 25.02
N LEU A 17 31.61 5.32 25.34
CA LEU A 17 32.31 4.29 26.11
C LEU A 17 31.79 4.18 27.55
N GLU A 18 31.50 5.31 28.21
CA GLU A 18 30.90 5.33 29.53
C GLU A 18 29.52 4.65 29.53
N VAL A 19 28.65 5.01 28.59
CA VAL A 19 27.31 4.41 28.46
C VAL A 19 27.41 2.92 28.19
N LYS A 20 28.28 2.49 27.25
CA LYS A 20 28.53 1.06 26.99
C LYS A 20 28.98 0.33 28.26
N THR A 21 29.89 0.91 29.02
CA THR A 21 30.37 0.33 30.28
C THR A 21 29.23 0.17 31.27
N GLN A 22 28.35 1.17 31.41
CA GLN A 22 27.20 1.10 32.30
C GLN A 22 26.16 0.06 31.88
N VAL A 23 25.92 -0.12 30.56
CA VAL A 23 25.07 -1.20 30.05
C VAL A 23 25.63 -2.56 30.45
N LEU A 24 26.92 -2.80 30.18
CA LEU A 24 27.56 -4.10 30.46
C LEU A 24 27.73 -4.38 31.96
N LEU A 25 27.82 -3.36 32.81
CA LEU A 25 27.80 -3.52 34.26
C LEU A 25 26.44 -3.99 34.79
N LYS A 26 25.35 -3.55 34.16
CA LYS A 26 23.98 -3.94 34.52
C LYS A 26 23.61 -5.29 33.92
N GLU A 27 23.98 -5.50 32.65
CA GLU A 27 23.60 -6.66 31.84
C GLU A 27 24.84 -7.23 31.11
N PRO A 28 25.65 -8.08 31.78
CA PRO A 28 26.91 -8.58 31.23
C PRO A 28 26.77 -9.45 29.98
N ASP A 29 25.61 -10.07 29.78
CA ASP A 29 25.32 -10.98 28.67
C ASP A 29 24.86 -10.26 27.38
N PHE A 30 24.80 -8.92 27.38
CA PHE A 30 24.35 -8.15 26.23
C PHE A 30 25.50 -7.88 25.24
N GLU A 31 25.16 -7.83 23.94
CA GLU A 31 26.08 -7.32 22.91
C GLU A 31 25.91 -5.80 22.81
N VAL A 32 27.00 -5.05 23.02
CA VAL A 32 26.97 -3.58 22.85
C VAL A 32 27.99 -3.14 21.80
N GLN A 33 27.50 -2.65 20.67
CA GLN A 33 28.31 -2.17 19.55
C GLN A 33 28.40 -0.64 19.55
N LEU A 34 29.61 -0.12 19.38
CA LEU A 34 29.83 1.31 19.14
C LEU A 34 30.02 1.54 17.65
N GLU A 35 29.34 2.53 17.09
CA GLU A 35 29.56 3.03 15.74
C GLU A 35 30.07 4.47 15.83
N THR A 36 31.24 4.72 15.26
CA THR A 36 31.90 6.03 15.35
C THR A 36 31.81 6.77 14.02
N LEU A 37 31.28 7.98 14.06
CA LEU A 37 31.16 8.86 12.90
C LEU A 37 32.38 9.78 12.79
N GLN A 38 32.95 9.85 11.59
CA GLN A 38 33.94 10.85 11.21
C GLN A 38 33.22 11.94 10.42
N MET A 39 33.15 13.14 11.01
CA MET A 39 32.47 14.28 10.41
C MET A 39 33.48 15.21 9.74
N GLU A 40 33.21 15.60 8.50
CA GLU A 40 33.90 16.70 7.84
C GLU A 40 33.16 18.02 8.09
N LYS A 41 33.88 19.14 8.05
CA LYS A 41 33.24 20.45 8.17
C LYS A 41 32.42 20.76 6.92
N GLY A 42 31.12 20.90 7.11
CA GLY A 42 30.23 21.38 6.05
C GLY A 42 30.58 22.82 5.64
N PRO A 43 30.19 23.24 4.42
CA PRO A 43 30.44 24.58 3.91
C PRO A 43 29.65 25.68 4.65
N THR A 44 28.61 25.31 5.39
CA THR A 44 27.84 26.21 6.27
C THR A 44 27.40 25.45 7.53
N PRO A 45 27.11 26.15 8.64
CA PRO A 45 26.60 25.50 9.86
C PRO A 45 25.31 24.70 9.64
N ARG A 46 24.45 25.15 8.72
CA ARG A 46 23.22 24.42 8.38
C ARG A 46 23.54 23.10 7.70
N ILE A 47 24.43 23.10 6.71
CA ILE A 47 24.81 21.88 5.99
C ILE A 47 25.53 20.90 6.94
N GLU A 48 26.42 21.40 7.79
CA GLU A 48 27.10 20.59 8.81
C GLU A 48 26.11 19.89 9.77
N LEU A 49 25.01 20.56 10.16
CA LEU A 49 23.97 19.94 10.96
C LEU A 49 23.18 18.88 10.19
N GLU A 50 22.82 19.13 8.93
CA GLU A 50 22.09 18.14 8.12
C GLU A 50 22.97 16.92 7.79
N ASP A 51 24.26 17.12 7.51
CA ASP A 51 25.23 16.03 7.33
C ASP A 51 25.30 15.16 8.59
N LEU A 52 25.37 15.79 9.78
CA LEU A 52 25.35 15.06 11.04
C LEU A 52 24.07 14.21 11.19
N LYS A 53 22.90 14.77 10.88
CA LYS A 53 21.63 14.03 10.96
C LYS A 53 21.63 12.82 10.02
N ILE A 54 22.10 12.99 8.78
CA ILE A 54 22.16 11.93 7.77
C ILE A 54 23.12 10.82 8.20
N GLU A 55 24.31 11.16 8.71
CA GLU A 55 25.28 10.17 9.18
C GLU A 55 24.79 9.41 10.42
N LEU A 56 24.12 10.10 11.36
CA LEU A 56 23.48 9.46 12.51
C LEU A 56 22.37 8.49 12.08
N PHE A 57 21.56 8.89 11.10
CA PHE A 57 20.53 8.02 10.50
C PHE A 57 21.16 6.78 9.86
N ASN A 58 22.15 6.96 8.98
CA ASN A 58 22.83 5.87 8.27
C ASN A 58 23.46 4.87 9.23
N ALA A 59 24.13 5.34 10.29
CA ALA A 59 24.71 4.48 11.31
C ALA A 59 23.66 3.70 12.09
N ALA A 60 22.54 4.33 12.46
CA ALA A 60 21.43 3.65 13.13
C ALA A 60 20.81 2.55 12.25
N GLU A 61 20.60 2.83 10.96
CA GLU A 61 20.08 1.84 9.99
C GLU A 61 21.06 0.68 9.76
N SER A 62 22.36 0.98 9.65
CA SER A 62 23.41 -0.04 9.54
C SER A 62 23.48 -0.96 10.77
N LEU A 63 23.29 -0.40 11.97
CA LEU A 63 23.16 -1.17 13.20
C LEU A 63 21.90 -2.03 13.18
N PHE A 64 20.76 -1.48 12.77
CA PHE A 64 19.52 -2.23 12.64
C PHE A 64 19.66 -3.46 11.72
N GLU A 65 20.30 -3.29 10.55
CA GLU A 65 20.54 -4.37 9.58
C GLU A 65 21.46 -5.47 10.12
N ARG A 66 22.35 -5.13 11.06
CA ARG A 66 23.20 -6.09 11.79
C ARG A 66 22.50 -6.73 13.00
N GLY A 67 21.23 -6.42 13.22
CA GLY A 67 20.39 -7.01 14.27
C GLY A 67 20.39 -6.24 15.60
N TYR A 68 20.82 -4.97 15.61
CA TYR A 68 20.74 -4.09 16.77
C TYR A 68 19.41 -3.32 16.75
N GLY A 69 18.37 -3.90 17.34
CA GLY A 69 17.01 -3.34 17.32
C GLY A 69 16.82 -2.07 18.16
N VAL A 70 17.71 -1.82 19.12
CA VAL A 70 17.73 -0.60 19.96
C VAL A 70 19.03 0.15 19.70
N VAL A 71 18.92 1.45 19.42
CA VAL A 71 20.06 2.31 19.12
C VAL A 71 20.03 3.57 19.99
N GLY A 72 21.12 3.83 20.70
CA GLY A 72 21.38 5.08 21.41
C GLY A 72 22.32 6.01 20.67
N PHE A 73 22.40 7.25 21.13
CA PHE A 73 23.33 8.26 20.63
C PHE A 73 24.11 8.88 21.79
N ALA A 74 25.37 9.25 21.57
CA ALA A 74 26.18 9.94 22.60
C ALA A 74 26.21 11.46 22.42
N ASP A 75 25.92 11.95 21.21
CA ASP A 75 26.01 13.36 20.85
C ASP A 75 24.95 14.23 21.55
N GLU A 76 25.40 15.33 22.17
CA GLU A 76 24.54 16.26 22.94
C GLU A 76 23.58 17.07 22.07
N SER A 77 23.83 17.17 20.76
CA SER A 77 22.96 17.88 19.82
C SER A 77 21.71 17.07 19.45
N VAL A 78 21.75 15.75 19.56
CA VAL A 78 20.69 14.83 19.12
C VAL A 78 19.32 15.14 19.70
N PRO A 79 19.15 15.48 21.01
CA PRO A 79 17.84 15.81 21.55
C PRO A 79 17.07 16.90 20.79
N SER A 80 17.76 17.82 20.10
CA SER A 80 17.15 18.91 19.35
C SER A 80 16.44 18.47 18.05
N PHE A 81 16.85 17.35 17.46
CA PHE A 81 16.29 16.79 16.21
C PHE A 81 15.92 15.30 16.32
N PHE A 82 15.91 14.75 17.53
CA PHE A 82 15.66 13.32 17.78
C PHE A 82 14.37 12.82 17.14
N GLN A 83 13.31 13.63 17.15
CA GLN A 83 12.02 13.24 16.59
C GLN A 83 12.10 13.02 15.08
N GLU A 84 12.96 13.75 14.37
CA GLU A 84 13.20 13.56 12.93
C GLU A 84 13.78 12.16 12.68
N LEU A 85 14.84 11.79 13.42
CA LEU A 85 15.46 10.47 13.33
C LEU A 85 14.49 9.35 13.72
N ALA A 86 13.79 9.51 14.84
CA ALA A 86 12.91 8.48 15.39
C ALA A 86 11.70 8.18 14.49
N THR A 87 11.27 9.16 13.68
CA THR A 87 10.16 8.98 12.74
C THR A 87 10.57 8.13 11.53
N GLU A 88 11.82 8.24 11.09
CA GLU A 88 12.29 7.55 9.87
C GLU A 88 13.05 6.24 10.18
N CYS A 89 13.84 6.16 11.26
CA CYS A 89 14.65 4.97 11.58
C CYS A 89 13.80 3.73 11.88
N ARG A 90 14.24 2.56 11.44
CA ARG A 90 13.62 1.25 11.75
C ARG A 90 14.00 0.76 13.14
N ALA A 91 15.19 1.10 13.63
CA ALA A 91 15.58 0.84 15.01
C ALA A 91 14.75 1.67 16.00
N ARG A 92 14.54 1.11 17.20
CA ARG A 92 14.05 1.86 18.34
C ARG A 92 15.16 2.77 18.84
N LEU A 93 15.02 4.07 18.59
CA LEU A 93 15.98 5.05 19.06
C LEU A 93 15.69 5.43 20.52
N VAL A 94 16.73 5.66 21.31
CA VAL A 94 16.60 6.14 22.70
C VAL A 94 17.21 7.52 22.82
N ASN A 95 16.39 8.51 23.21
CA ASN A 95 16.81 9.91 23.27
C ASN A 95 17.84 10.14 24.38
N PRO A 96 19.04 10.68 24.11
CA PRO A 96 20.09 10.90 25.10
C PRO A 96 19.87 12.14 25.98
N LYS A 97 18.65 12.34 26.49
CA LYS A 97 18.30 13.49 27.34
C LYS A 97 18.99 13.46 28.70
N SER A 98 19.36 12.28 29.21
CA SER A 98 20.07 12.15 30.48
C SER A 98 21.56 12.42 30.28
N SER A 99 22.11 13.36 31.06
CA SER A 99 23.55 13.59 31.14
C SER A 99 24.29 12.46 31.88
N GLU A 100 23.59 11.70 32.73
CA GLU A 100 24.17 10.59 33.48
C GLU A 100 24.17 9.29 32.66
N ALA A 101 25.37 8.74 32.42
CA ALA A 101 25.56 7.52 31.63
C ALA A 101 24.83 6.30 32.22
N SER A 102 24.76 6.15 33.55
CA SER A 102 24.08 5.02 34.20
C SER A 102 22.56 5.05 34.00
N ALA A 103 21.95 6.24 34.11
CA ALA A 103 20.53 6.41 33.86
C ALA A 103 20.20 6.21 32.37
N TYR A 104 21.03 6.72 31.46
CA TYR A 104 20.84 6.51 30.03
C TYR A 104 20.98 5.02 29.63
N ALA A 105 21.93 4.30 30.24
CA ALA A 105 22.07 2.87 30.06
C ALA A 105 20.82 2.08 30.48
N SER A 106 20.16 2.47 31.58
CA SER A 106 18.88 1.85 31.97
C SER A 106 17.81 2.06 30.89
N PHE A 107 17.67 3.26 30.33
CA PHE A 107 16.70 3.51 29.25
C PHE A 107 16.98 2.68 27.99
N LEU A 108 18.25 2.45 27.65
CA LEU A 108 18.61 1.56 26.53
C LEU A 108 18.25 0.10 26.81
N ILE A 109 18.40 -0.35 28.05
CA ILE A 109 18.04 -1.72 28.47
C ILE A 109 16.52 -1.89 28.45
N ASP A 110 15.78 -0.97 29.06
CA ASP A 110 14.30 -1.02 29.13
C ASP A 110 13.68 -1.04 27.73
N ALA A 111 14.25 -0.28 26.79
CA ALA A 111 13.80 -0.21 25.40
C ALA A 111 13.87 -1.56 24.66
N LEU A 112 14.68 -2.53 25.10
CA LEU A 112 14.75 -3.87 24.49
C LEU A 112 13.52 -4.72 24.80
N ASP A 113 12.79 -4.40 25.85
CA ASP A 113 11.57 -5.11 26.27
C ASP A 113 10.29 -4.44 25.77
N GLU A 114 10.40 -3.29 25.11
CA GLU A 114 9.29 -2.62 24.46
C GLU A 114 8.94 -3.30 23.11
N GLY A 115 7.67 -3.23 22.71
CA GLY A 115 7.17 -3.83 21.47
C GLY A 115 7.79 -3.25 20.18
N PRO A 116 7.25 -3.52 18.98
CA PRO A 116 7.76 -2.93 17.74
C PRO A 116 7.60 -1.39 17.72
N VAL A 117 8.49 -0.69 17.00
CA VAL A 117 8.34 0.75 16.74
C VAL A 117 7.10 0.96 15.88
N LEU A 118 6.16 1.78 16.36
CA LEU A 118 4.93 2.08 15.64
C LEU A 118 5.18 3.22 14.65
N LYS A 119 5.02 2.94 13.35
CA LYS A 119 5.11 3.93 12.26
C LYS A 119 3.75 4.17 11.64
N GLY A 120 3.61 5.32 10.98
CA GLY A 120 2.47 5.62 10.12
C GLY A 120 2.27 4.52 9.08
N PHE A 121 1.01 4.21 8.80
CA PHE A 121 0.62 3.18 7.85
C PHE A 121 1.17 3.49 6.47
N LYS A 122 1.87 2.50 5.90
CA LYS A 122 2.47 2.61 4.57
C LYS A 122 1.84 1.60 3.63
N VAL A 123 1.27 2.05 2.52
CA VAL A 123 0.68 1.16 1.51
C VAL A 123 1.58 1.01 0.29
N GLY A 124 1.77 -0.23 -0.16
CA GLY A 124 2.51 -0.55 -1.37
C GLY A 124 1.57 -0.81 -2.54
N MET A 125 1.73 -0.10 -3.66
CA MET A 125 0.95 -0.29 -4.88
C MET A 125 1.77 -1.01 -5.94
N ILE A 126 1.33 -2.19 -6.37
CA ILE A 126 1.88 -2.89 -7.54
C ILE A 126 1.19 -2.34 -8.78
N GLY A 127 1.85 -1.39 -9.45
CA GLY A 127 1.34 -0.66 -10.61
C GLY A 127 1.79 -1.24 -11.95
N GLY A 128 1.47 -0.52 -13.03
CA GLY A 128 1.86 -0.86 -14.41
C GLY A 128 0.89 -1.78 -15.14
N LEU A 129 -0.31 -2.04 -14.59
CA LEU A 129 -1.23 -3.09 -15.05
C LEU A 129 -2.61 -2.62 -15.57
N GLY A 130 -2.78 -1.45 -16.21
CA GLY A 130 -1.79 -0.62 -16.89
C GLY A 130 -1.29 0.62 -16.13
N PRO A 131 -0.33 1.38 -16.70
CA PRO A 131 0.18 2.61 -16.10
C PRO A 131 -0.90 3.65 -15.76
N ALA A 132 -1.88 3.85 -16.64
CA ALA A 132 -2.97 4.80 -16.41
C ALA A 132 -3.83 4.44 -15.20
N ALA A 133 -4.14 3.15 -15.01
CA ALA A 133 -4.89 2.65 -13.86
C ALA A 133 -4.13 2.87 -12.53
N THR A 134 -2.79 2.88 -12.59
CA THR A 134 -1.96 3.18 -11.43
C THR A 134 -2.06 4.65 -11.02
N VAL A 135 -1.99 5.56 -11.99
CA VAL A 135 -2.17 6.99 -11.76
C VAL A 135 -3.59 7.29 -11.25
N ASP A 136 -4.60 6.65 -11.84
CA ASP A 136 -6.00 6.80 -11.45
C ASP A 136 -6.26 6.35 -10.01
N LEU A 137 -5.76 5.18 -9.59
CA LEU A 137 -5.90 4.74 -8.20
C LEU A 137 -5.16 5.69 -7.24
N TYR A 138 -3.98 6.19 -7.61
CA TYR A 138 -3.25 7.11 -6.76
C TYR A 138 -4.01 8.43 -6.57
N ASP A 139 -4.52 9.03 -7.66
CA ASP A 139 -5.37 10.23 -7.61
C ASP A 139 -6.63 10.02 -6.75
N LYS A 140 -7.28 8.86 -6.88
CA LYS A 140 -8.45 8.51 -6.06
C LYS A 140 -8.12 8.34 -4.59
N ILE A 141 -6.96 7.78 -4.23
CA ILE A 141 -6.50 7.71 -2.84
C ILE A 141 -6.28 9.11 -2.28
N VAL A 142 -5.61 9.99 -3.04
CA VAL A 142 -5.39 11.39 -2.64
C VAL A 142 -6.72 12.10 -2.39
N LYS A 143 -7.67 12.00 -3.32
CA LYS A 143 -9.01 12.62 -3.20
C LYS A 143 -9.86 12.03 -2.08
N ALA A 144 -9.74 10.74 -1.81
CA ALA A 144 -10.47 10.07 -0.74
C ALA A 144 -9.87 10.34 0.65
N THR A 145 -8.63 10.83 0.73
CA THR A 145 -7.95 11.12 2.00
C THR A 145 -8.44 12.45 2.58
N PRO A 146 -8.99 12.48 3.80
CA PRO A 146 -9.47 13.71 4.43
C PRO A 146 -8.32 14.55 5.00
N ALA A 147 -7.48 15.11 4.13
CA ALA A 147 -6.29 15.88 4.48
C ALA A 147 -6.49 17.40 4.27
N LYS A 148 -5.88 18.20 5.13
CA LYS A 148 -5.78 19.67 5.06
C LYS A 148 -4.36 20.13 4.76
N THR A 149 -3.36 19.28 5.01
CA THR A 149 -1.96 19.51 4.67
C THR A 149 -1.35 18.26 4.05
N ASP A 150 -0.24 18.43 3.34
CA ASP A 150 0.47 17.33 2.68
C ASP A 150 0.83 16.20 3.66
N GLN A 151 1.18 16.54 4.89
CA GLN A 151 1.61 15.58 5.93
C GLN A 151 0.46 14.72 6.49
N GLU A 152 -0.79 15.06 6.19
CA GLU A 152 -1.97 14.28 6.57
C GLU A 152 -2.34 13.22 5.50
N HIS A 153 -1.62 13.19 4.37
CA HIS A 153 -1.78 12.15 3.36
C HIS A 153 -1.10 10.83 3.76
N ILE A 154 -1.59 9.73 3.17
CA ILE A 154 -1.12 8.38 3.46
C ILE A 154 0.24 8.13 2.80
N LYS A 155 1.20 7.58 3.56
CA LYS A 155 2.50 7.15 3.02
C LYS A 155 2.25 6.02 2.02
N LEU A 156 2.63 6.24 0.75
CA LEU A 156 2.35 5.32 -0.35
C LEU A 156 3.59 5.16 -1.22
N VAL A 157 3.91 3.92 -1.59
CA VAL A 157 4.99 3.63 -2.54
C VAL A 157 4.44 2.84 -3.72
N VAL A 158 4.81 3.27 -4.92
CA VAL A 158 4.37 2.63 -6.18
C VAL A 158 5.55 1.89 -6.79
N GLU A 159 5.38 0.59 -7.01
CA GLU A 159 6.24 -0.20 -7.90
C GLU A 159 5.56 -0.25 -9.28
N GLN A 160 5.93 0.68 -10.16
CA GLN A 160 5.37 0.81 -11.50
C GLN A 160 6.08 -0.14 -12.48
N ASN A 161 5.50 -1.31 -12.75
CA ASN A 161 6.13 -2.33 -13.60
C ASN A 161 5.24 -2.75 -14.80
N PRO A 162 5.30 -2.02 -15.94
CA PRO A 162 4.56 -2.38 -17.14
C PRO A 162 5.14 -3.60 -17.88
N GLN A 163 6.31 -4.11 -17.49
CA GLN A 163 6.90 -5.33 -18.08
C GLN A 163 6.27 -6.62 -17.54
N ILE A 164 5.36 -6.55 -16.57
CA ILE A 164 4.61 -7.71 -16.10
C ILE A 164 3.77 -8.28 -17.27
N PRO A 165 3.92 -9.58 -17.59
CA PRO A 165 3.18 -10.23 -18.67
C PRO A 165 1.66 -10.01 -18.63
N ASP A 166 1.01 -10.07 -19.79
CA ASP A 166 -0.44 -9.86 -19.88
C ASP A 166 -1.23 -10.95 -19.13
N ARG A 167 -2.06 -10.52 -18.18
CA ARG A 167 -2.82 -11.42 -17.31
C ARG A 167 -3.89 -12.18 -18.08
N THR A 168 -4.53 -11.56 -19.06
CA THR A 168 -5.62 -12.19 -19.81
C THR A 168 -5.07 -13.26 -20.75
N ALA A 169 -3.97 -12.98 -21.44
CA ALA A 169 -3.27 -13.92 -22.30
C ALA A 169 -2.75 -15.13 -21.50
N ALA A 170 -2.20 -14.92 -20.31
CA ALA A 170 -1.78 -16.01 -19.43
C ALA A 170 -2.96 -16.91 -19.03
N LEU A 171 -4.10 -16.32 -18.69
CA LEU A 171 -5.29 -17.07 -18.25
C LEU A 171 -6.05 -17.79 -19.38
N LEU A 172 -6.07 -17.21 -20.58
CA LEU A 172 -6.97 -17.67 -21.66
C LEU A 172 -6.25 -18.28 -22.87
N SER A 173 -4.95 -18.02 -23.04
CA SER A 173 -4.26 -18.29 -24.31
C SER A 173 -2.85 -18.85 -24.12
N GLY A 174 -2.50 -19.32 -22.91
CA GLY A 174 -1.20 -19.89 -22.63
C GLY A 174 -0.04 -18.89 -22.69
N GLY A 175 -0.34 -17.59 -22.48
CA GLY A 175 0.69 -16.56 -22.38
C GLY A 175 1.61 -16.75 -21.17
N VAL A 176 2.70 -15.97 -21.12
CA VAL A 176 3.68 -16.02 -20.03
C VAL A 176 3.01 -15.73 -18.68
N ASP A 177 3.24 -16.59 -17.69
CA ASP A 177 2.68 -16.45 -16.34
C ASP A 177 3.25 -15.21 -15.62
N PRO A 178 2.42 -14.25 -15.19
CA PRO A 178 2.86 -13.03 -14.51
C PRO A 178 3.21 -13.23 -13.03
N THR A 179 2.98 -14.41 -12.44
CA THR A 179 3.07 -14.63 -10.98
C THR A 179 4.42 -14.24 -10.40
N LEU A 180 5.54 -14.62 -11.02
CA LEU A 180 6.87 -14.28 -10.51
C LEU A 180 7.15 -12.76 -10.60
N ALA A 181 6.69 -12.11 -11.66
CA ALA A 181 6.89 -10.68 -11.83
C ALA A 181 6.07 -9.89 -10.79
N LEU A 182 4.81 -10.29 -10.56
CA LEU A 182 3.96 -9.73 -9.50
C LEU A 182 4.55 -9.97 -8.10
N TYR A 183 5.01 -11.20 -7.82
CA TYR A 183 5.61 -11.55 -6.53
C TYR A 183 6.89 -10.77 -6.26
N ASN A 184 7.74 -10.55 -7.28
CA ASN A 184 8.94 -9.74 -7.13
C ASN A 184 8.59 -8.28 -6.76
N CYS A 185 7.57 -7.69 -7.40
CA CYS A 185 7.06 -6.37 -7.02
C CYS A 185 6.54 -6.36 -5.57
N ALA A 186 5.75 -7.37 -5.18
CA ALA A 186 5.25 -7.52 -3.82
C ALA A 186 6.38 -7.61 -2.78
N LYS A 187 7.43 -8.39 -3.07
CA LYS A 187 8.61 -8.53 -2.19
C LYS A 187 9.40 -7.25 -2.04
N ARG A 188 9.54 -6.45 -3.10
CA ARG A 188 10.18 -5.14 -3.03
C ARG A 188 9.42 -4.20 -2.09
N LEU A 189 8.10 -4.15 -2.22
CA LEU A 189 7.23 -3.34 -1.37
C LEU A 189 7.19 -3.83 0.09
N GLU A 190 7.21 -5.14 0.32
CA GLU A 190 7.36 -5.72 1.67
C GLU A 190 8.70 -5.33 2.30
N ASN A 191 9.79 -5.44 1.55
CA ASN A 191 11.13 -5.06 2.03
C ASN A 191 11.24 -3.55 2.28
N ASP A 192 10.47 -2.74 1.56
CA ASP A 192 10.33 -1.31 1.77
C ASP A 192 9.42 -0.96 2.99
N GLY A 193 8.96 -1.96 3.74
CA GLY A 193 8.24 -1.78 4.99
C GLY A 193 6.80 -1.31 4.82
N CYS A 194 6.16 -1.64 3.68
CA CYS A 194 4.73 -1.44 3.54
C CYS A 194 3.95 -2.37 4.49
N ASP A 195 2.82 -1.90 5.01
CA ASP A 195 1.91 -2.65 5.88
C ASP A 195 0.91 -3.50 5.09
N ALA A 196 0.58 -3.09 3.87
CA ALA A 196 -0.34 -3.79 2.99
C ALA A 196 -0.04 -3.51 1.51
N LEU A 197 -0.54 -4.40 0.65
CA LEU A 197 -0.38 -4.31 -0.79
C LEU A 197 -1.72 -4.04 -1.50
N ILE A 198 -1.67 -3.26 -2.59
CA ILE A 198 -2.81 -3.01 -3.48
C ILE A 198 -2.41 -3.16 -4.95
N ILE A 199 -3.37 -3.57 -5.78
CA ILE A 199 -3.18 -3.73 -7.23
C ILE A 199 -4.36 -3.09 -7.98
N PRO A 200 -4.16 -2.01 -8.77
CA PRO A 200 -5.20 -1.44 -9.62
C PRO A 200 -5.41 -2.27 -10.91
N CYS A 201 -5.71 -3.56 -10.77
CA CYS A 201 -5.94 -4.45 -11.91
C CYS A 201 -6.79 -5.66 -11.51
N ASN A 202 -8.03 -5.74 -12.01
CA ASN A 202 -8.93 -6.85 -11.67
C ASN A 202 -8.35 -8.22 -12.07
N THR A 203 -7.87 -8.38 -13.30
CA THR A 203 -7.35 -9.68 -13.77
C THR A 203 -6.12 -10.16 -13.01
N ALA A 204 -5.30 -9.24 -12.48
CA ALA A 204 -4.13 -9.60 -11.67
C ALA A 204 -4.49 -10.29 -10.34
N HIS A 205 -5.70 -10.07 -9.83
CA HIS A 205 -6.13 -10.67 -8.57
C HIS A 205 -6.32 -12.19 -8.68
N ALA A 206 -6.48 -12.75 -9.88
CA ALA A 206 -6.50 -14.19 -10.10
C ALA A 206 -5.18 -14.88 -9.70
N PHE A 207 -4.08 -14.12 -9.60
CA PHE A 207 -2.75 -14.63 -9.28
C PHE A 207 -2.35 -14.42 -7.81
N ILE A 208 -3.08 -13.58 -7.05
CA ILE A 208 -2.79 -13.29 -5.64
C ILE A 208 -2.70 -14.57 -4.77
N PRO A 209 -3.61 -15.56 -4.89
CA PRO A 209 -3.54 -16.77 -4.07
C PRO A 209 -2.24 -17.56 -4.20
N TYR A 210 -1.53 -17.45 -5.33
CA TYR A 210 -0.26 -18.13 -5.54
C TYR A 210 0.91 -17.46 -4.80
N MET A 211 0.80 -16.17 -4.47
CA MET A 211 1.88 -15.37 -3.90
C MET A 211 1.64 -14.95 -2.45
N GLU A 212 0.38 -14.75 -2.04
CA GLU A 212 0.03 -14.21 -0.72
C GLU A 212 0.60 -15.02 0.45
N ARG A 213 0.59 -16.36 0.35
CA ARG A 213 1.16 -17.27 1.37
C ARG A 213 2.69 -17.15 1.55
N HIS A 214 3.37 -16.46 0.64
CA HIS A 214 4.81 -16.23 0.67
C HIS A 214 5.19 -14.81 1.13
N LEU A 215 4.19 -13.99 1.47
CA LEU A 215 4.34 -12.62 1.93
C LEU A 215 3.98 -12.52 3.41
N LYS A 216 4.57 -11.54 4.10
CA LYS A 216 4.31 -11.22 5.50
C LYS A 216 3.22 -10.18 5.68
N ILE A 217 2.83 -9.52 4.59
CA ILE A 217 1.86 -8.42 4.58
C ILE A 217 0.68 -8.76 3.66
N PRO A 218 -0.55 -8.38 4.04
CA PRO A 218 -1.76 -8.76 3.31
C PRO A 218 -1.98 -7.91 2.05
N PHE A 219 -2.84 -8.39 1.16
CA PHE A 219 -3.44 -7.57 0.11
C PHE A 219 -4.76 -6.95 0.57
N ILE A 220 -4.96 -5.65 0.31
CA ILE A 220 -6.30 -5.06 0.33
C ILE A 220 -6.94 -5.37 -1.03
N ASN A 221 -7.86 -6.33 -1.04
CA ASN A 221 -8.43 -6.89 -2.26
C ASN A 221 -9.47 -5.94 -2.91
N MET A 222 -9.27 -5.61 -4.19
CA MET A 222 -10.11 -4.69 -4.96
C MET A 222 -11.56 -5.17 -5.12
N GLN A 223 -11.75 -6.46 -5.40
CA GLN A 223 -13.09 -7.04 -5.60
C GLN A 223 -13.86 -7.05 -4.28
N GLN A 224 -13.18 -7.41 -3.18
CA GLN A 224 -13.76 -7.38 -1.85
C GLN A 224 -14.15 -5.95 -1.45
N ALA A 225 -13.29 -4.96 -1.71
CA ALA A 225 -13.60 -3.56 -1.42
C ALA A 225 -14.88 -3.09 -2.13
N ALA A 226 -15.05 -3.44 -3.41
CA ALA A 226 -16.27 -3.13 -4.16
C ALA A 226 -17.49 -3.85 -3.58
N LEU A 227 -17.41 -5.16 -3.31
CA LEU A 227 -18.55 -5.93 -2.79
C LEU A 227 -18.94 -5.53 -1.36
N ASP A 228 -17.98 -5.18 -0.50
CA ASP A 228 -18.21 -4.63 0.84
C ASP A 228 -19.04 -3.34 0.73
N GLU A 229 -18.68 -2.44 -0.18
CA GLU A 229 -19.39 -1.18 -0.39
C GLU A 229 -20.80 -1.39 -0.96
N ILE A 230 -20.97 -2.34 -1.87
CA ILE A 230 -22.30 -2.72 -2.37
C ILE A 230 -23.16 -3.25 -1.22
N ARG A 231 -22.61 -4.13 -0.38
CA ARG A 231 -23.32 -4.68 0.78
C ARG A 231 -23.72 -3.57 1.75
N GLU A 232 -22.81 -2.65 2.05
CA GLU A 232 -23.07 -1.52 2.95
C GLU A 232 -24.19 -0.62 2.42
N LYS A 233 -24.21 -0.35 1.11
CA LYS A 233 -25.16 0.59 0.50
C LYS A 233 -26.52 -0.02 0.17
N PHE A 234 -26.56 -1.27 -0.28
CA PHE A 234 -27.78 -1.89 -0.82
C PHE A 234 -28.28 -3.08 0.02
N GLY A 235 -27.50 -3.56 0.98
CA GLY A 235 -27.87 -4.69 1.84
C GLY A 235 -28.23 -5.94 1.04
N GLU A 236 -29.29 -6.64 1.48
CA GLU A 236 -29.80 -7.86 0.83
C GLU A 236 -30.52 -7.57 -0.50
N SER A 237 -30.88 -6.32 -0.78
CA SER A 237 -31.53 -5.93 -2.03
C SER A 237 -30.55 -5.82 -3.22
N ALA A 238 -29.26 -5.96 -2.96
CA ALA A 238 -28.22 -5.87 -3.98
C ALA A 238 -28.39 -6.97 -5.04
N ARG A 239 -28.56 -6.57 -6.29
CA ARG A 239 -28.48 -7.41 -7.49
C ARG A 239 -27.45 -6.81 -8.42
N ILE A 240 -26.34 -7.53 -8.57
CA ILE A 240 -25.10 -6.99 -9.13
C ILE A 240 -24.97 -7.41 -10.59
N GLY A 241 -24.81 -6.45 -11.49
CA GLY A 241 -24.34 -6.69 -12.85
C GLY A 241 -22.84 -6.43 -12.96
N LEU A 242 -22.05 -7.40 -13.41
CA LEU A 242 -20.61 -7.26 -13.60
C LEU A 242 -20.27 -7.03 -15.07
N MET A 243 -19.76 -5.85 -15.41
CA MET A 243 -19.17 -5.59 -16.73
C MET A 243 -17.65 -5.60 -16.58
N ALA A 244 -17.00 -6.63 -17.11
CA ALA A 244 -15.57 -6.83 -16.99
C ALA A 244 -14.99 -7.50 -18.23
N THR A 245 -13.66 -7.62 -18.31
CA THR A 245 -13.04 -8.42 -19.38
C THR A 245 -13.48 -9.88 -19.29
N THR A 246 -13.50 -10.57 -20.43
CA THR A 246 -13.80 -12.01 -20.47
C THR A 246 -12.87 -12.82 -19.58
N GLY A 247 -11.60 -12.40 -19.44
CA GLY A 247 -10.66 -13.00 -18.48
C GLY A 247 -11.15 -12.87 -17.03
N THR A 248 -11.54 -11.67 -16.60
CA THR A 248 -12.10 -11.44 -15.26
C THR A 248 -13.35 -12.29 -15.02
N VAL A 249 -14.30 -12.31 -15.96
CA VAL A 249 -15.53 -13.10 -15.86
C VAL A 249 -15.22 -14.59 -15.72
N LYS A 250 -14.38 -15.14 -16.60
CA LYS A 250 -14.05 -16.58 -16.62
C LYS A 250 -13.27 -17.06 -15.38
N THR A 251 -12.45 -16.21 -14.76
CA THR A 251 -11.74 -16.58 -13.52
C THR A 251 -12.67 -16.75 -12.32
N GLY A 252 -13.83 -16.08 -12.35
CA GLY A 252 -14.79 -16.07 -11.26
C GLY A 252 -14.33 -15.32 -10.01
N ILE A 253 -13.31 -14.45 -10.10
CA ILE A 253 -12.79 -13.72 -8.94
C ILE A 253 -13.84 -12.83 -8.24
N TYR A 254 -14.82 -12.32 -8.99
CA TYR A 254 -15.96 -11.59 -8.44
C TYR A 254 -17.09 -12.54 -8.02
N SER A 255 -17.48 -13.49 -8.88
CA SER A 255 -18.63 -14.36 -8.63
C SER A 255 -18.45 -15.23 -7.39
N LYS A 256 -17.25 -15.80 -7.18
CA LYS A 256 -16.94 -16.60 -5.98
C LYS A 256 -17.11 -15.78 -4.70
N LYS A 257 -16.56 -14.57 -4.66
CA LYS A 257 -16.68 -13.66 -3.50
C LYS A 257 -18.12 -13.21 -3.28
N ALA A 258 -18.84 -12.89 -4.36
CA ALA A 258 -20.23 -12.50 -4.28
C ALA A 258 -21.09 -13.64 -3.73
N GLU A 259 -20.86 -14.88 -4.19
CA GLU A 259 -21.52 -16.09 -3.70
C GLU A 259 -21.23 -16.35 -2.21
N GLU A 260 -19.98 -16.24 -1.77
CA GLU A 260 -19.58 -16.36 -0.36
C GLU A 260 -20.28 -15.31 0.53
N MET A 261 -20.58 -14.14 -0.01
CA MET A 261 -21.34 -13.11 0.68
C MET A 261 -22.86 -13.36 0.60
N GLY A 262 -23.36 -14.13 -0.36
CA GLY A 262 -24.79 -14.24 -0.67
C GLY A 262 -25.33 -13.05 -1.46
N LEU A 263 -24.49 -12.45 -2.32
CA LEU A 263 -24.86 -11.38 -3.26
C LEU A 263 -25.11 -11.98 -4.66
N PRO A 264 -26.34 -11.90 -5.20
CA PRO A 264 -26.61 -12.27 -6.59
C PRO A 264 -25.76 -11.43 -7.56
N LEU A 265 -24.95 -12.11 -8.39
CA LEU A 265 -24.12 -11.48 -9.42
C LEU A 265 -24.42 -12.08 -10.79
N PHE A 266 -24.63 -11.20 -11.76
CA PHE A 266 -24.97 -11.51 -13.14
C PHE A 266 -23.92 -10.92 -14.07
N VAL A 267 -23.68 -11.59 -15.20
CA VAL A 267 -22.80 -11.13 -16.27
C VAL A 267 -23.59 -10.98 -17.58
N PRO A 268 -23.13 -10.14 -18.52
CA PRO A 268 -23.78 -10.01 -19.82
C PRO A 268 -23.81 -11.34 -20.57
N SER A 269 -24.74 -11.49 -21.51
CA SER A 269 -24.73 -12.59 -22.49
C SER A 269 -23.47 -12.55 -23.35
N ASP A 270 -23.15 -13.64 -24.06
CA ASP A 270 -21.95 -13.71 -24.90
C ASP A 270 -21.89 -12.58 -25.95
N GLU A 271 -23.04 -12.20 -26.53
CA GLU A 271 -23.13 -11.06 -27.44
C GLU A 271 -22.78 -9.74 -26.74
N ARG A 272 -23.37 -9.47 -25.58
CA ARG A 272 -23.10 -8.22 -24.83
C ARG A 272 -21.73 -8.22 -24.16
N GLN A 273 -21.16 -9.39 -23.87
CA GLN A 273 -19.79 -9.53 -23.42
C GLN A 273 -18.80 -9.13 -24.52
N GLN A 274 -19.12 -9.37 -25.80
CA GLN A 274 -18.33 -8.86 -26.93
C GLN A 274 -18.43 -7.33 -27.04
N ASP A 275 -19.59 -6.75 -26.75
CA ASP A 275 -19.74 -5.29 -26.65
C ASP A 275 -18.83 -4.72 -25.55
N VAL A 276 -18.83 -5.30 -24.34
CA VAL A 276 -17.92 -4.87 -23.25
C VAL A 276 -16.46 -5.00 -23.66
N MET A 277 -16.07 -6.11 -24.29
CA MET A 277 -14.69 -6.29 -24.77
C MET A 277 -14.31 -5.27 -25.85
N SER A 278 -15.23 -4.92 -26.74
CA SER A 278 -15.03 -3.92 -27.80
C SER A 278 -14.96 -2.50 -27.22
N ALA A 279 -15.78 -2.19 -26.21
CA ALA A 279 -15.71 -0.92 -25.50
C ALA A 279 -14.36 -0.73 -24.80
N ILE A 280 -13.70 -1.81 -24.36
CA ILE A 280 -12.37 -1.75 -23.73
C ILE A 280 -11.24 -1.75 -24.76
N TYR A 281 -11.22 -2.73 -25.67
CA TYR A 281 -10.08 -3.05 -26.56
C TYR A 281 -10.30 -2.73 -28.04
N GLY A 282 -11.53 -2.44 -28.46
CA GLY A 282 -11.86 -2.20 -29.85
C GLY A 282 -11.17 -0.94 -30.40
N PRO A 283 -11.18 -0.75 -31.73
CA PRO A 283 -10.58 0.43 -32.37
C PRO A 283 -11.21 1.75 -31.88
N GLU A 284 -12.50 1.70 -31.52
CA GLU A 284 -13.23 2.83 -30.92
C GLU A 284 -13.38 2.69 -29.39
N GLY A 285 -12.51 1.90 -28.74
CA GLY A 285 -12.56 1.59 -27.31
C GLY A 285 -11.68 2.47 -26.41
N ALA A 286 -11.82 2.31 -25.10
CA ALA A 286 -11.10 3.05 -24.07
C ALA A 286 -9.58 2.95 -24.19
N LYS A 287 -9.03 1.78 -24.51
CA LYS A 287 -7.57 1.62 -24.71
C LYS A 287 -7.05 2.33 -25.95
N ALA A 288 -7.91 2.64 -26.93
CA ALA A 288 -7.57 3.47 -28.08
C ALA A 288 -7.76 4.97 -27.81
N GLY A 289 -8.05 5.36 -26.56
CA GLY A 289 -8.24 6.74 -26.15
C GLY A 289 -9.65 7.29 -26.40
N LYS A 290 -10.63 6.43 -26.71
CA LYS A 290 -12.04 6.82 -26.89
C LYS A 290 -12.83 6.57 -25.62
N THR A 291 -13.56 7.57 -25.13
CA THR A 291 -14.33 7.47 -23.88
C THR A 291 -15.83 7.74 -24.06
N ASP A 292 -16.25 8.03 -25.30
CA ASP A 292 -17.65 8.30 -25.65
C ASP A 292 -17.95 7.76 -27.06
N GLY A 293 -19.21 7.89 -27.51
CA GLY A 293 -19.68 7.38 -28.80
C GLY A 293 -19.82 5.85 -28.78
N VAL A 294 -19.18 5.17 -29.73
CA VAL A 294 -19.38 3.72 -29.95
C VAL A 294 -19.08 2.88 -28.71
N CYS A 295 -17.97 3.14 -28.01
CA CYS A 295 -17.64 2.39 -26.78
C CYS A 295 -18.67 2.60 -25.67
N ARG A 296 -19.22 3.81 -25.54
CA ARG A 296 -20.27 4.12 -24.58
C ARG A 296 -21.58 3.42 -24.93
N GLU A 297 -21.98 3.47 -26.20
CA GLU A 297 -23.18 2.76 -26.67
C GLU A 297 -23.08 1.24 -26.45
N GLN A 298 -21.93 0.64 -26.77
CA GLN A 298 -21.66 -0.78 -26.53
C GLN A 298 -21.77 -1.13 -25.04
N LEU A 299 -21.15 -0.34 -24.18
CA LEU A 299 -21.20 -0.56 -22.73
C LEU A 299 -22.62 -0.37 -22.18
N MET A 300 -23.37 0.61 -22.69
CA MET A 300 -24.77 0.84 -22.32
C MET A 300 -25.67 -0.33 -22.70
N ARG A 301 -25.47 -0.98 -23.86
CA ARG A 301 -26.24 -2.19 -24.24
C ARG A 301 -26.05 -3.33 -23.24
N ALA A 302 -24.82 -3.52 -22.75
CA ALA A 302 -24.54 -4.51 -21.72
C ALA A 302 -25.18 -4.15 -20.37
N ALA A 303 -25.12 -2.86 -19.98
CA ALA A 303 -25.81 -2.37 -18.79
C ALA A 303 -27.33 -2.56 -18.89
N GLU A 304 -27.93 -2.22 -20.04
CA GLU A 304 -29.37 -2.36 -20.28
C GLU A 304 -29.83 -3.80 -20.21
N GLU A 305 -29.06 -4.76 -20.75
CA GLU A 305 -29.37 -6.19 -20.59
C GLU A 305 -29.35 -6.58 -19.11
N LEU A 306 -28.30 -6.20 -18.36
CA LEU A 306 -28.18 -6.53 -16.95
C LEU A 306 -29.34 -5.98 -16.11
N VAL A 307 -29.70 -4.71 -16.34
CA VAL A 307 -30.77 -4.04 -15.60
C VAL A 307 -32.16 -4.56 -16.00
N SER A 308 -32.43 -4.75 -17.29
CA SER A 308 -33.75 -5.18 -17.76
C SER A 308 -34.04 -6.65 -17.49
N LYS A 309 -33.06 -7.54 -17.74
CA LYS A 309 -33.24 -8.99 -17.70
C LYS A 309 -33.09 -9.56 -16.29
N TYR A 310 -32.14 -9.03 -15.52
CA TYR A 310 -31.80 -9.58 -14.20
C TYR A 310 -32.18 -8.65 -13.04
N ASP A 311 -32.78 -7.49 -13.32
CA ASP A 311 -33.14 -6.49 -12.34
C ASP A 311 -31.95 -6.01 -11.50
N CYS A 312 -30.78 -5.90 -12.14
CA CYS A 312 -29.59 -5.38 -11.48
C CYS A 312 -29.81 -3.93 -11.07
N ASN A 313 -29.74 -3.63 -9.77
CA ASN A 313 -29.78 -2.28 -9.23
C ASN A 313 -28.38 -1.69 -9.00
N VAL A 314 -27.34 -2.50 -9.16
CA VAL A 314 -25.94 -2.08 -9.05
C VAL A 314 -25.14 -2.67 -10.20
N LEU A 315 -24.26 -1.87 -10.82
CA LEU A 315 -23.38 -2.29 -11.90
C LEU A 315 -21.91 -2.08 -11.50
N ILE A 316 -21.10 -3.12 -11.56
CA ILE A 316 -19.66 -3.07 -11.31
C ILE A 316 -18.91 -2.85 -12.63
N LEU A 317 -18.04 -1.83 -12.64
CA LEU A 317 -17.06 -1.58 -13.70
C LEU A 317 -15.78 -2.40 -13.46
N GLY A 318 -15.84 -3.70 -13.73
CA GLY A 318 -14.77 -4.69 -13.45
C GLY A 318 -13.53 -4.61 -14.35
N CYS A 319 -13.30 -3.48 -15.02
CA CYS A 319 -12.06 -3.15 -15.73
C CYS A 319 -11.76 -1.67 -15.50
N THR A 320 -10.50 -1.34 -15.22
CA THR A 320 -10.06 0.01 -14.81
C THR A 320 -10.25 1.08 -15.89
N GLU A 321 -10.44 0.68 -17.15
CA GLU A 321 -10.75 1.54 -18.28
C GLU A 321 -12.24 1.92 -18.37
N LEU A 322 -13.15 1.11 -17.83
CA LEU A 322 -14.59 1.37 -17.92
C LEU A 322 -15.04 2.63 -17.17
N PRO A 323 -14.44 3.01 -16.02
CA PRO A 323 -14.70 4.30 -15.36
C PRO A 323 -14.43 5.54 -16.23
N LEU A 324 -13.66 5.40 -17.32
CA LEU A 324 -13.45 6.47 -18.28
C LEU A 324 -14.67 6.70 -19.19
N ILE A 325 -15.53 5.68 -19.34
CA ILE A 325 -16.73 5.70 -20.20
C ILE A 325 -17.99 5.97 -19.36
N LEU A 326 -18.15 5.27 -18.24
CA LEU A 326 -19.26 5.45 -17.30
C LEU A 326 -18.69 5.81 -15.93
N HIS A 327 -19.18 6.88 -15.33
CA HIS A 327 -18.73 7.31 -14.02
C HIS A 327 -19.47 6.57 -12.90
N GLU A 328 -18.81 6.42 -11.75
CA GLU A 328 -19.45 5.99 -10.51
C GLU A 328 -20.60 6.97 -10.15
N GLY A 329 -21.76 6.44 -9.79
CA GLY A 329 -22.96 7.25 -9.56
C GLY A 329 -24.25 6.61 -10.04
N ASP A 330 -25.36 7.37 -9.96
CA ASP A 330 -26.65 6.94 -10.49
C ASP A 330 -26.63 6.94 -12.02
N LEU A 331 -27.01 5.82 -12.62
CA LEU A 331 -27.14 5.62 -14.06
C LEU A 331 -28.60 5.31 -14.43
N PRO A 332 -29.30 6.25 -15.10
CA PRO A 332 -30.56 5.94 -15.77
C PRO A 332 -30.32 4.89 -16.87
N CYS A 333 -30.96 3.72 -16.74
CA CYS A 333 -30.75 2.59 -17.62
C CYS A 333 -32.01 1.71 -17.68
N ALA A 334 -32.45 1.34 -18.89
CA ALA A 334 -33.63 0.49 -19.12
C ALA A 334 -34.90 0.91 -18.33
N GLY A 335 -35.17 2.21 -18.26
CA GLY A 335 -36.34 2.77 -17.55
C GLY A 335 -36.26 2.70 -16.02
N LYS A 336 -35.09 2.35 -15.46
CA LYS A 336 -34.78 2.31 -14.02
C LYS A 336 -33.53 3.15 -13.74
N THR A 337 -33.15 3.22 -12.47
CA THR A 337 -31.84 3.76 -12.04
C THR A 337 -31.04 2.63 -11.42
N ALA A 338 -29.87 2.35 -11.97
CA ALA A 338 -28.88 1.47 -11.38
C ALA A 338 -27.71 2.31 -10.85
N PHE A 339 -27.09 1.92 -9.74
CA PHE A 339 -25.89 2.59 -9.25
C PHE A 339 -24.64 1.94 -9.83
N VAL A 340 -23.78 2.72 -10.45
CA VAL A 340 -22.50 2.27 -10.97
C VAL A 340 -21.46 2.34 -9.85
N ILE A 341 -20.71 1.26 -9.64
CA ILE A 341 -19.55 1.20 -8.74
C ILE A 341 -18.28 1.05 -9.56
N ASP A 342 -17.30 1.92 -9.28
CA ASP A 342 -15.94 1.77 -9.76
C ASP A 342 -15.09 1.07 -8.68
N PRO A 343 -14.62 -0.17 -8.93
CA PRO A 343 -13.78 -0.89 -7.97
C PRO A 343 -12.47 -0.17 -7.63
N THR A 344 -11.97 0.72 -8.50
CA THR A 344 -10.77 1.52 -8.22
C THR A 344 -11.06 2.56 -7.14
N SER A 345 -12.21 3.23 -7.25
CA SER A 345 -12.70 4.18 -6.24
C SER A 345 -13.03 3.49 -4.92
N ALA A 346 -13.68 2.31 -4.97
CA ALA A 346 -13.95 1.51 -3.78
C ALA A 346 -12.66 1.05 -3.08
N LEU A 347 -11.65 0.61 -3.84
CA LEU A 347 -10.33 0.27 -3.31
C LEU A 347 -9.64 1.47 -2.66
N ALA A 348 -9.66 2.64 -3.31
CA ALA A 348 -9.10 3.87 -2.74
C ALA A 348 -9.73 4.22 -1.39
N ARG A 349 -11.06 4.21 -1.30
CA ARG A 349 -11.79 4.43 -0.04
C ARG A 349 -11.44 3.39 1.03
N LYS A 350 -11.32 2.11 0.66
CA LYS A 350 -10.93 1.04 1.58
C LYS A 350 -9.51 1.26 2.12
N VAL A 351 -8.55 1.61 1.26
CA VAL A 351 -7.17 1.92 1.66
C VAL A 351 -7.13 3.05 2.66
N VAL A 352 -7.85 4.14 2.40
CA VAL A 352 -7.93 5.29 3.33
C VAL A 352 -8.50 4.87 4.68
N ARG A 353 -9.60 4.12 4.70
CA ARG A 353 -10.19 3.63 5.96
C ARG A 353 -9.21 2.76 6.75
N VAL A 354 -8.54 1.81 6.08
CA VAL A 354 -7.56 0.93 6.73
C VAL A 354 -6.38 1.74 7.28
N ALA A 355 -5.86 2.69 6.51
CA ALA A 355 -4.73 3.53 6.93
C ALA A 355 -5.07 4.37 8.16
N LEU A 356 -6.22 5.06 8.15
CA LEU A 356 -6.66 5.91 9.26
C LEU A 356 -6.91 5.08 10.54
N GLN A 357 -7.54 3.91 10.41
CA GLN A 357 -7.75 3.00 11.54
C GLN A 357 -6.43 2.47 12.11
N ALA A 358 -5.49 2.10 11.24
CA ALA A 358 -4.17 1.64 11.64
C ALA A 358 -3.41 2.75 12.39
N ASN A 359 -3.35 3.96 11.83
CA ASN A 359 -2.70 5.12 12.45
C ASN A 359 -3.29 5.44 13.82
N GLN A 360 -4.63 5.51 13.90
CA GLN A 360 -5.34 5.73 15.16
C GLN A 360 -4.98 4.68 16.22
N SER A 361 -4.98 3.38 15.85
CA SER A 361 -4.64 2.30 16.78
C SER A 361 -3.17 2.35 17.25
N ARG A 362 -2.28 2.89 16.41
CA ARG A 362 -0.85 3.04 16.68
C ARG A 362 -0.53 4.32 17.46
N GLY A 363 -1.49 5.22 17.65
CA GLY A 363 -1.24 6.53 18.25
C GLY A 363 -0.33 7.42 17.39
N VAL A 364 -0.22 7.12 16.10
CA VAL A 364 0.55 7.92 15.12
C VAL A 364 -0.44 8.68 14.24
N ARG A 365 0.01 9.78 13.65
CA ARG A 365 -0.79 10.53 12.68
C ARG A 365 -1.03 9.72 11.42
#